data_AF-A0A1I0LVS5-F1
#
_entry.id   AF-A0A1I0LVS5-F1
#
_cell.length_a   1.000
_cell.length_b   1.000
_cell.length_c   1.000
_cell.angle_alpha   90.00
_cell.angle_beta   90.00
_cell.angle_gamma   90.00
#
_symmetry.space_group_name_H-M   'P 1'
#
loop_
_entity.id
_entity.type
_entity.pdbx_description
1 polymer ?
#
loop_
_entity_poly.entity_id
_entity_poly.type
_entity_poly.pdbx_seq_one_letter_code
_entity_poly.pdbx_strand_id
1 'polypeptide(L)'
;MTAFITDPADVHAQRAWRGFDRITAADEIGYESSTVAAPGWLQSEFRTRCGTGCCYAGHVALDNGGVWVVEITPNGEMVIDGTPVTKHDDQELPWALWEYMLAEPDDPESAIETVRGKRVVHVSTRAERLLGLPLGLAHCFFASGNGRFTLERLITDRFGPRNTVGGTDNEGV
;
A
#
# COMPACT_ATOMS: atom_id res chain seq x y z
N MET A 1 23.03 -26.76 4.99
CA MET A 1 22.28 -25.57 4.58
C MET A 1 21.41 -25.15 5.75
N THR A 2 21.85 -24.15 6.51
CA THR A 2 21.08 -23.62 7.64
C THR A 2 20.08 -22.63 7.08
N ALA A 3 18.78 -22.90 7.20
CA ALA A 3 17.76 -21.93 6.86
C ALA A 3 17.89 -20.76 7.85
N PHE A 4 18.21 -19.57 7.35
CA PHE A 4 18.08 -18.36 8.14
C PHE A 4 16.59 -18.15 8.38
N ILE A 5 16.16 -18.40 9.62
CA ILE A 5 14.82 -18.01 10.06
C ILE A 5 14.88 -16.50 10.21
N THR A 6 14.36 -15.77 9.23
CA THR A 6 14.16 -14.33 9.36
C THR A 6 13.14 -14.09 10.47
N ASP A 7 13.46 -13.23 11.44
CA ASP A 7 12.52 -12.83 12.47
C ASP A 7 11.27 -12.21 11.79
N PRO A 8 10.03 -12.65 12.12
CA PRO A 8 8.82 -12.02 11.61
C PRO A 8 8.79 -10.49 11.79
N ALA A 9 9.39 -9.96 12.86
CA ALA A 9 9.52 -8.52 13.07
C ALA A 9 10.40 -7.86 12.00
N ASP A 10 11.50 -8.51 11.59
CA ASP A 10 12.38 -8.01 10.53
C ASP A 10 11.66 -7.99 9.17
N VAL A 11 10.84 -9.01 8.89
CA VAL A 11 10.05 -9.05 7.63
C VAL A 11 9.06 -7.89 7.58
N HIS A 12 8.35 -7.61 8.67
CA HIS A 12 7.40 -6.49 8.72
C HIS A 12 8.09 -5.14 8.57
N ALA A 13 9.24 -4.95 9.24
CA ALA A 13 10.02 -3.73 9.11
C ALA A 13 10.52 -3.52 7.66
N GLN A 14 11.04 -4.57 7.03
CA GLN A 14 11.46 -4.52 5.62
C GLN A 14 10.30 -4.16 4.69
N ARG A 15 9.12 -4.78 4.87
CA ARG A 15 7.93 -4.46 4.07
C ARG A 15 7.48 -3.01 4.27
N ALA A 16 7.50 -2.51 5.50
CA ALA A 16 7.13 -1.13 5.80
C ALA A 16 8.04 -0.14 5.08
N TRP A 17 9.35 -0.32 5.22
CA TRP A 17 10.33 0.57 4.59
C TRP A 17 10.35 0.46 3.06
N ARG A 18 10.18 -0.73 2.47
CA ARG A 18 10.04 -0.86 1.01
C ARG A 18 8.77 -0.19 0.50
N GLY A 19 7.64 -0.35 1.20
CA GLY A 19 6.41 0.37 0.88
C GLY A 19 6.60 1.89 0.89
N PHE A 20 7.35 2.39 1.88
CA PHE A 20 7.69 3.81 2.02
C PHE A 20 8.58 4.30 0.86
N ASP A 21 9.60 3.53 0.49
CA ASP A 21 10.46 3.87 -0.64
C ASP A 21 9.67 4.00 -1.94
N ARG A 22 8.76 3.06 -2.21
CA ARG A 22 7.95 3.05 -3.43
C ARG A 22 7.02 4.25 -3.55
N ILE A 23 6.34 4.60 -2.45
CA ILE A 23 5.45 5.77 -2.46
C ILE A 23 6.25 7.07 -2.62
N THR A 24 7.43 7.19 -2.00
CA THR A 24 8.28 8.38 -2.17
C THR A 24 8.89 8.49 -3.56
N ALA A 25 9.25 7.37 -4.20
CA ALA A 25 9.72 7.36 -5.58
C ALA A 25 8.61 7.77 -6.56
N ALA A 26 7.35 7.42 -6.28
CA ALA A 26 6.21 7.86 -7.06
C ALA A 26 6.00 9.39 -6.98
N ASP A 27 6.21 9.99 -5.80
CA ASP A 27 6.17 11.45 -5.64
C ASP A 27 7.23 12.12 -6.50
N GLU A 28 8.47 11.62 -6.50
CA GLU A 28 9.59 12.20 -7.25
C GLU A 28 9.36 12.26 -8.77
N ILE A 29 8.58 11.32 -9.32
CA ILE A 29 8.23 11.27 -10.75
C ILE A 29 7.07 12.24 -11.09
N GLY A 30 6.20 12.55 -10.12
CA GLY A 30 5.02 13.41 -10.32
C GLY A 30 5.23 14.91 -10.00
N TYR A 31 6.36 15.28 -9.40
CA TYR A 31 6.57 16.59 -8.75
C TYR A 31 7.43 17.61 -9.50
N GLU A 32 7.60 17.52 -10.82
CA GLU A 32 8.39 18.52 -11.57
C GLU A 32 7.77 19.94 -11.62
N SER A 33 6.60 20.21 -10.98
CA SER A 33 5.83 21.44 -11.25
C SER A 33 5.13 22.16 -10.08
N SER A 34 5.38 21.91 -8.78
CA SER A 34 4.73 22.76 -7.75
C SER A 34 5.59 23.15 -6.56
N THR A 35 5.68 24.46 -6.32
CA THR A 35 6.33 25.16 -5.20
C THR A 35 5.55 25.07 -3.88
N VAL A 36 4.67 24.08 -3.73
CA VAL A 36 3.79 23.91 -2.57
C VAL A 36 4.34 22.77 -1.71
N ALA A 37 4.47 23.02 -0.40
CA ALA A 37 4.89 22.03 0.59
C ALA A 37 4.26 20.66 0.30
N ALA A 38 5.08 19.61 0.20
CA ALA A 38 4.70 18.27 -0.25
C ALA A 38 3.36 17.84 0.39
N PRO A 39 2.25 17.97 -0.35
CA PRO A 39 0.92 17.84 0.19
C PRO A 39 0.69 16.36 0.44
N GLY A 40 0.20 16.03 1.63
CA GLY A 40 0.11 14.66 2.12
C GLY A 40 -0.55 13.70 1.12
N TRP A 41 -0.25 12.41 1.28
CA TRP A 41 -0.85 11.38 0.45
C TRP A 41 -2.34 11.25 0.76
N LEU A 42 -3.14 11.49 -0.27
CA LEU A 42 -4.59 11.36 -0.22
C LEU A 42 -4.94 9.91 -0.49
N GLN A 43 -5.14 9.16 0.58
CA GLN A 43 -5.40 7.72 0.51
C GLN A 43 -6.75 7.42 -0.17
N SER A 44 -7.67 8.39 -0.14
CA SER A 44 -8.98 8.36 -0.80
C SER A 44 -8.97 8.83 -2.25
N GLU A 45 -7.82 9.17 -2.84
CA GLU A 45 -7.73 9.59 -4.25
C GLU A 45 -6.89 8.63 -5.06
N PHE A 46 -7.53 7.92 -5.99
CA PHE A 46 -6.82 7.15 -6.99
C PHE A 46 -6.05 8.07 -7.94
N ARG A 47 -4.82 7.67 -8.31
CA ARG A 47 -3.96 8.29 -9.35
C ARG A 47 -3.41 9.70 -9.10
N THR A 48 -3.94 10.51 -8.19
CA THR A 48 -3.55 11.94 -8.19
C THR A 48 -2.13 12.20 -7.69
N ARG A 49 -1.50 11.28 -6.93
CA ARG A 49 -0.10 11.45 -6.46
C ARG A 49 0.78 10.20 -6.44
N CYS A 50 0.22 9.06 -6.03
CA CYS A 50 1.02 7.87 -5.68
C CYS A 50 0.83 6.68 -6.62
N GLY A 51 -0.09 6.76 -7.61
CA GLY A 51 -0.30 5.73 -8.63
C GLY A 51 -1.01 4.45 -8.16
N THR A 52 -1.58 4.42 -6.96
CA THR A 52 -2.24 3.24 -6.36
C THR A 52 -3.53 3.62 -5.63
N GLY A 53 -4.41 2.64 -5.36
CA GLY A 53 -5.49 2.80 -4.38
C GLY A 53 -4.93 2.77 -2.96
N CYS A 54 -5.37 3.68 -2.09
CA CYS A 54 -4.81 3.88 -0.75
C CYS A 54 -3.27 3.92 -0.76
N CYS A 55 -2.71 4.94 -1.41
CA CYS A 55 -1.28 5.20 -1.58
C CYS A 55 -0.29 4.24 -0.89
N TYR A 56 -0.08 4.40 0.42
CA TYR A 56 0.93 3.61 1.14
C TYR A 56 0.52 2.14 1.28
N ALA A 57 -0.75 1.86 1.62
CA ALA A 57 -1.27 0.49 1.68
C ALA A 57 -1.17 -0.20 0.32
N GLY A 58 -1.49 0.51 -0.76
CA GLY A 58 -1.37 0.02 -2.14
C GLY A 58 0.06 -0.35 -2.50
N HIS A 59 1.05 0.49 -2.15
CA HIS A 59 2.46 0.18 -2.40
C HIS A 59 2.97 -1.00 -1.56
N VAL A 60 2.54 -1.12 -0.30
CA VAL A 60 2.87 -2.29 0.54
C VAL A 60 2.30 -3.56 -0.08
N ALA A 61 1.03 -3.54 -0.49
CA ALA A 61 0.38 -4.72 -1.05
C ALA A 61 0.95 -5.12 -2.42
N LEU A 62 1.20 -4.15 -3.32
CA LEU A 62 1.82 -4.40 -4.63
C LEU A 62 3.25 -4.96 -4.51
N ASP A 63 4.04 -4.46 -3.56
CA ASP A 63 5.40 -4.97 -3.30
C ASP A 63 5.41 -6.43 -2.81
N ASN A 64 4.26 -6.93 -2.35
CA ASN A 64 4.09 -8.30 -1.88
C ASN A 64 3.23 -9.14 -2.84
N GLY A 65 3.06 -8.70 -4.10
CA GLY A 65 2.38 -9.48 -5.14
C GLY A 65 0.86 -9.31 -5.20
N GLY A 66 0.31 -8.34 -4.48
CA GLY A 66 -1.12 -8.01 -4.53
C GLY A 66 -1.57 -7.66 -5.95
N VAL A 67 -2.81 -8.04 -6.28
CA VAL A 67 -3.42 -7.80 -7.60
C VAL A 67 -4.73 -7.04 -7.39
N TRP A 68 -4.87 -5.89 -8.04
CA TRP A 68 -6.11 -5.12 -8.03
C TRP A 68 -7.27 -5.92 -8.64
N VAL A 69 -8.47 -5.79 -8.08
CA VAL A 69 -9.67 -6.40 -8.70
C VAL A 69 -10.04 -5.71 -10.01
N VAL A 70 -9.78 -4.40 -10.09
CA VAL A 70 -10.07 -3.57 -11.26
C VAL A 70 -8.78 -3.26 -12.03
N GLU A 71 -8.89 -3.29 -13.35
CA GLU A 71 -7.94 -2.63 -14.23
C GLU A 71 -8.51 -1.24 -14.56
N ILE A 72 -7.64 -0.23 -14.56
CA ILE A 72 -8.01 1.13 -14.95
C ILE A 72 -7.31 1.44 -16.26
N THR A 73 -8.09 1.48 -17.32
CA THR A 73 -7.62 1.64 -18.69
C THR A 73 -7.03 3.05 -18.93
N PRO A 74 -6.37 3.30 -20.09
CA PRO A 74 -5.80 4.60 -20.41
C PRO A 74 -6.81 5.75 -20.49
N ASN A 75 -8.07 5.47 -20.81
CA ASN A 75 -9.13 6.49 -20.85
C ASN A 75 -9.76 6.76 -19.46
N GLY A 76 -9.32 6.04 -18.42
CA GLY A 76 -9.81 6.18 -17.05
C GLY A 76 -11.00 5.27 -16.71
N GLU A 77 -11.46 4.42 -17.63
CA GLU A 77 -12.52 3.45 -17.34
C GLU A 77 -12.00 2.30 -16.47
N MET A 78 -12.78 1.93 -15.46
CA MET A 78 -12.54 0.76 -14.64
C MET A 78 -13.19 -0.47 -15.25
N VAL A 79 -12.46 -1.58 -15.34
CA VAL A 79 -12.95 -2.86 -15.85
C VAL A 79 -12.61 -4.00 -14.89
N ILE A 80 -13.48 -5.00 -14.82
CA ILE A 80 -13.22 -6.29 -14.16
C ILE A 80 -13.33 -7.37 -15.23
N ASP A 81 -12.25 -8.13 -15.46
CA ASP A 81 -12.15 -9.14 -16.53
C ASP A 81 -12.55 -8.59 -17.92
N GLY A 82 -12.10 -7.37 -18.25
CA GLY A 82 -12.41 -6.70 -19.51
C GLY A 82 -13.85 -6.18 -19.63
N THR A 83 -14.68 -6.35 -18.61
CA THR A 83 -16.07 -5.83 -18.59
C THR A 83 -16.13 -4.54 -17.77
N PRO A 84 -16.68 -3.43 -18.31
CA PRO A 84 -16.82 -2.17 -17.58
C PRO A 84 -17.49 -2.33 -16.22
N VAL A 85 -16.92 -1.66 -15.21
CA VAL A 85 -17.53 -1.52 -13.89
C VAL A 85 -18.80 -0.69 -14.03
N THR A 86 -19.89 -1.18 -13.44
CA THR A 86 -21.16 -0.46 -13.36
C THR A 86 -21.27 0.22 -12.00
N LYS A 87 -22.22 1.16 -11.88
CA LYS A 87 -22.56 1.76 -10.57
C LYS A 87 -23.05 0.72 -9.56
N HIS A 88 -23.63 -0.38 -10.03
CA HIS A 88 -24.10 -1.43 -9.13
C HIS A 88 -22.91 -2.13 -8.48
N ASP A 89 -21.88 -2.49 -9.25
CA ASP A 89 -20.68 -3.14 -8.72
C ASP A 89 -19.98 -2.28 -7.66
N ASP A 90 -19.91 -0.96 -7.88
CA ASP A 90 -19.28 -0.01 -6.94
C ASP A 90 -20.10 0.19 -5.66
N GLN A 91 -21.39 -0.16 -5.67
CA GLN A 91 -22.30 -0.09 -4.52
C GLN A 91 -22.42 -1.39 -3.73
N GLU A 92 -21.88 -2.51 -4.26
CA GLU A 92 -21.87 -3.80 -3.56
C GLU A 92 -20.86 -3.82 -2.39
N LEU A 93 -19.87 -2.93 -2.43
CA LEU A 93 -18.78 -2.86 -1.46
C LEU A 93 -18.90 -1.60 -0.58
N PRO A 94 -18.42 -1.63 0.68
CA PRO A 94 -18.40 -0.45 1.56
C PRO A 94 -17.51 0.71 1.10
N TRP A 95 -16.57 0.46 0.18
CA TRP A 95 -15.56 1.41 -0.30
C TRP A 95 -15.49 1.37 -1.82
N ALA A 96 -14.80 2.33 -2.44
CA ALA A 96 -14.71 2.37 -3.88
C ALA A 96 -13.95 1.15 -4.44
N LEU A 97 -14.38 0.64 -5.60
CA LEU A 97 -13.84 -0.60 -6.16
C LEU A 97 -12.32 -0.60 -6.39
N TRP A 98 -11.73 0.56 -6.67
CA TRP A 98 -10.29 0.71 -6.85
C TRP A 98 -9.48 0.61 -5.55
N GLU A 99 -10.14 0.51 -4.40
CA GLU A 99 -9.52 0.25 -3.08
C GLU A 99 -9.44 -1.26 -2.75
N TYR A 100 -9.93 -2.14 -3.64
CA TYR A 100 -9.99 -3.58 -3.42
C TYR A 100 -9.00 -4.38 -4.29
N MET A 101 -8.46 -5.44 -3.68
CA MET A 101 -7.59 -6.42 -4.33
C MET A 101 -8.24 -7.80 -4.35
N LEU A 102 -7.80 -8.66 -5.28
CA LEU A 102 -8.13 -10.07 -5.24
C LEU A 102 -7.61 -10.69 -3.95
N ALA A 103 -8.47 -11.37 -3.19
CA ALA A 103 -8.13 -11.96 -1.89
C ALA A 103 -7.06 -13.07 -2.03
N GLU A 104 -6.13 -13.11 -1.08
CA GLU A 104 -5.13 -14.18 -0.91
C GLU A 104 -5.60 -15.20 0.13
N PRO A 105 -5.10 -16.46 0.10
CA PRO A 105 -5.50 -17.49 1.07
C PRO A 105 -5.24 -17.15 2.54
N ASP A 106 -4.33 -16.22 2.82
CA ASP A 106 -3.93 -15.81 4.16
C ASP A 106 -4.60 -14.50 4.62
N ASP A 107 -5.44 -13.90 3.79
CA ASP A 107 -6.27 -12.77 4.24
C ASP A 107 -7.31 -13.20 5.26
N PRO A 108 -7.65 -12.33 6.22
CA PRO A 108 -8.65 -12.66 7.23
C PRO A 108 -10.03 -12.84 6.58
N GLU A 109 -10.62 -14.03 6.70
CA GLU A 109 -11.94 -14.36 6.13
C GLU A 109 -13.03 -13.35 6.52
N SER A 110 -12.94 -12.75 7.71
CA SER A 110 -13.89 -11.72 8.17
C SER A 110 -13.81 -10.40 7.40
N ALA A 111 -12.77 -10.18 6.61
CA ALA A 111 -12.59 -9.00 5.76
C ALA A 111 -12.69 -9.33 4.26
N ILE A 112 -13.00 -10.58 3.92
CA ILE A 112 -13.19 -10.99 2.54
C ILE A 112 -14.63 -10.68 2.14
N GLU A 113 -14.74 -9.95 1.04
CA GLU A 113 -15.99 -9.58 0.41
C GLU A 113 -16.07 -10.21 -0.98
N THR A 114 -17.20 -10.00 -1.68
CA THR A 114 -17.39 -10.54 -3.02
C THR A 114 -17.93 -9.49 -3.98
N VAL A 115 -17.34 -9.39 -5.16
CA VAL A 115 -17.86 -8.61 -6.29
C VAL A 115 -17.74 -9.44 -7.56
N ARG A 116 -18.82 -9.56 -8.33
CA ARG A 116 -18.89 -10.42 -9.54
C ARG A 116 -18.37 -11.85 -9.31
N GLY A 117 -18.64 -12.42 -8.15
CA GLY A 117 -18.19 -13.77 -7.77
C GLY A 117 -16.70 -13.89 -7.46
N LYS A 118 -15.91 -12.80 -7.51
CA LYS A 118 -14.52 -12.77 -7.08
C LYS A 118 -14.45 -12.48 -5.59
N ARG A 119 -13.55 -13.18 -4.88
CA ARG A 119 -13.19 -12.87 -3.49
C ARG A 119 -12.24 -11.69 -3.49
N VAL A 120 -12.59 -10.64 -2.75
CA VAL A 120 -11.81 -9.40 -2.67
C VAL A 120 -11.55 -9.02 -1.23
N VAL A 121 -10.52 -8.22 -1.00
CA VAL A 121 -10.22 -7.63 0.30
C VAL A 121 -9.86 -6.17 0.10
N HIS A 122 -10.22 -5.34 1.06
CA HIS A 122 -9.79 -3.95 1.08
C HIS A 122 -8.27 -3.86 1.24
N VAL A 123 -7.62 -3.00 0.46
CA VAL A 123 -6.14 -2.90 0.42
C VAL A 123 -5.52 -2.54 1.77
N SER A 124 -6.20 -1.72 2.59
CA SER A 124 -5.70 -1.39 3.92
C SER A 124 -5.62 -2.63 4.82
N THR A 125 -6.60 -3.53 4.75
CA THR A 125 -6.60 -4.78 5.53
C THR A 125 -5.50 -5.74 5.07
N ARG A 126 -5.28 -5.86 3.75
CA ARG A 126 -4.13 -6.59 3.18
C ARG A 126 -2.82 -6.03 3.73
N ALA A 127 -2.67 -4.70 3.73
CA ALA A 127 -1.46 -4.03 4.23
C ALA A 127 -1.28 -4.20 5.75
N GLU A 128 -2.34 -4.13 6.57
CA GLU A 128 -2.27 -4.41 8.01
C GLU A 128 -1.69 -5.79 8.28
N ARG A 129 -2.23 -6.82 7.60
CA ARG A 129 -1.74 -8.20 7.70
C ARG A 129 -0.27 -8.30 7.31
N LEU A 130 0.10 -7.75 6.16
CA LEU A 130 1.49 -7.82 5.64
C LEU A 130 2.50 -7.14 6.57
N LEU A 131 2.06 -6.11 7.30
CA LEU A 131 2.88 -5.35 8.26
C LEU A 131 2.78 -5.88 9.70
N GLY A 132 2.00 -6.94 9.96
CA GLY A 132 1.78 -7.44 11.32
C GLY A 132 1.16 -6.40 12.25
N LEU A 133 0.32 -5.52 11.71
CA LEU A 133 -0.42 -4.55 12.49
C LEU A 133 -1.70 -5.20 13.06
N PRO A 134 -2.04 -4.95 14.33
CA PRO A 134 -3.37 -5.23 14.85
C PRO A 134 -4.45 -4.64 13.94
N LEU A 135 -5.50 -5.43 13.67
CA LEU A 135 -6.66 -4.98 12.91
C LEU A 135 -7.23 -3.68 13.52
N GLY A 136 -7.41 -2.66 12.70
CA GLY A 136 -7.95 -1.36 13.09
C GLY A 136 -6.89 -0.28 13.36
N LEU A 137 -5.59 -0.62 13.36
CA LEU A 137 -4.51 0.38 13.38
C LEU A 137 -4.21 0.98 11.99
N ALA A 138 -4.87 0.48 10.95
CA ALA A 138 -4.88 1.02 9.60
C ALA A 138 -5.07 2.53 9.56
N HIS A 139 -5.94 3.08 10.41
CA HIS A 139 -6.25 4.50 10.37
C HIS A 139 -5.05 5.39 10.68
N CYS A 140 -4.04 4.94 11.44
CA CYS A 140 -2.84 5.75 11.68
C CYS A 140 -1.91 5.80 10.46
N PHE A 141 -1.69 4.66 9.80
CA PHE A 141 -0.75 4.53 8.68
C PHE A 141 -1.38 4.93 7.34
N PHE A 142 -2.66 4.68 7.19
CA PHE A 142 -3.41 4.81 5.94
C PHE A 142 -4.48 5.90 6.01
N ALA A 143 -4.40 6.81 6.99
CA ALA A 143 -5.21 8.03 6.96
C ALA A 143 -4.81 8.95 5.80
N SER A 144 -5.82 9.52 5.15
CA SER A 144 -5.65 10.64 4.23
C SER A 144 -4.95 11.79 4.94
N GLY A 145 -3.87 12.31 4.34
CA GLY A 145 -3.11 13.45 4.87
C GLY A 145 -1.77 13.09 5.50
N ASN A 146 -1.43 11.81 5.64
CA ASN A 146 -0.06 11.41 5.96
C ASN A 146 0.88 11.89 4.85
N GLY A 147 1.78 12.83 5.16
CA GLY A 147 2.91 13.18 4.30
C GLY A 147 4.14 12.35 4.64
N ARG A 148 5.20 12.53 3.83
CA ARG A 148 6.48 11.81 3.96
C ARG A 148 6.99 11.75 5.40
N PHE A 149 7.16 12.91 6.05
CA PHE A 149 7.66 12.98 7.43
C PHE A 149 6.77 12.26 8.45
N THR A 150 5.46 12.40 8.35
CA THR A 150 4.53 11.76 9.30
C THR A 150 4.59 10.25 9.17
N LEU A 151 4.59 9.74 7.93
CA LEU A 151 4.65 8.30 7.71
C LEU A 151 6.00 7.71 8.11
N GLU A 152 7.10 8.39 7.79
CA GLU A 152 8.45 7.98 8.22
C GLU A 152 8.54 7.87 9.74
N ARG A 153 7.99 8.85 10.46
CA ARG A 153 7.89 8.82 11.92
C ARG A 153 7.07 7.63 12.42
N LEU A 154 5.87 7.41 11.86
CA LEU A 154 5.00 6.30 12.24
C LEU A 154 5.67 4.94 12.00
N ILE A 155 6.37 4.77 10.86
CA ILE A 155 7.12 3.55 10.56
C ILE A 155 8.27 3.38 11.55
N THR A 156 9.04 4.43 11.80
CA THR A 156 10.15 4.40 12.77
C THR A 156 9.68 4.04 14.17
N ASP A 157 8.61 4.67 14.65
CA ASP A 157 8.03 4.44 15.98
C ASP A 157 7.55 2.99 16.13
N ARG A 158 7.05 2.37 15.04
CA ARG A 158 6.45 1.03 15.08
C ARG A 158 7.42 -0.11 14.79
N PHE A 159 8.31 0.08 13.81
CA PHE A 159 9.17 -0.95 13.22
C PHE A 159 10.66 -0.71 13.47
N GLY A 160 11.00 0.40 14.13
CA GLY A 160 12.39 0.83 14.31
C GLY A 160 12.92 1.64 13.13
N PRO A 161 14.09 2.26 13.29
CA PRO A 161 14.70 3.08 12.25
C PRO A 161 15.00 2.25 11.01
N ARG A 162 15.07 2.93 9.86
CA ARG A 162 15.53 2.31 8.63
C ARG A 162 16.94 1.77 8.84
N ASN A 163 17.12 0.46 8.63
CA ASN A 163 18.45 -0.12 8.51
C ASN A 163 19.04 0.35 7.18
N THR A 164 19.67 1.53 7.17
CA THR A 164 20.63 1.88 6.13
C THR A 164 21.79 0.92 6.30
N VAL A 165 21.79 -0.18 5.54
CA VAL A 165 22.98 -1.03 5.40
C VAL A 165 24.12 -0.08 5.05
N GLY A 166 25.13 -0.05 5.92
CA GLY A 166 26.10 1.03 6.02
C GLY A 166 26.60 1.53 4.67
N GLY A 167 26.72 2.85 4.56
CA GLY A 167 27.77 3.41 3.74
C GLY A 167 29.05 2.65 4.07
N THR A 168 29.79 2.26 3.04
CA THR A 168 31.12 1.71 3.21
C THR A 168 31.91 2.69 4.09
N ASP A 169 32.07 2.36 5.36
CA ASP A 169 33.11 2.91 6.20
C ASP A 169 34.43 2.52 5.53
N ASN A 170 34.91 3.38 4.63
CA ASN A 170 36.29 3.38 4.22
C ASN A 170 37.11 3.89 5.42
N GLU A 171 37.17 3.08 6.48
CA GLU A 171 38.29 3.14 7.41
C GLU A 171 39.45 2.33 6.81
N GLY A 172 40.45 3.07 6.32
CA GLY A 172 41.82 2.58 6.19
C GLY A 172 42.28 2.24 4.77
N VAL A 173 42.83 3.24 4.08
CA VAL A 173 44.24 3.26 3.62
C VAL A 173 44.78 4.68 3.73
#